data_AF-A0A192T366-F1
#
_entry.id   AF-A0A192T366-F1
#
_cell.length_a   1.000
_cell.length_b   1.000
_cell.length_c   1.000
_cell.angle_alpha   90.00
_cell.angle_beta   90.00
_cell.angle_gamma   90.00
#
_symmetry.space_group_name_H-M   'P 1'
#
loop_
_entity.id
_entity.type
_entity.pdbx_description
1 polymer ?
#
loop_
_entity_poly.entity_id
_entity_poly.type
_entity_poly.pdbx_seq_one_letter_code
_entity_poly.pdbx_strand_id
1 'polypeptide(L)' 'MPASRKSGKVFYRLRPSKEGLPPFSDIRLPDGTIIRRVDEAIHRKALSKAARVLTERMDR' A
#
# COMPACT_ATOMS: atom_id res chain seq x y z
N MET A 1 10.92 28.75 -13.74
CA MET A 1 10.13 27.67 -14.36
C MET A 1 9.51 26.83 -13.26
N PRO A 2 8.18 26.71 -13.13
CA PRO A 2 7.62 25.75 -12.19
C PRO A 2 7.93 24.36 -12.74
N ALA A 3 8.68 23.56 -11.98
CA ALA A 3 8.93 22.17 -12.34
C ALA A 3 7.58 21.48 -12.50
N SER A 4 7.30 21.04 -13.74
CA SER A 4 6.13 20.24 -14.07
C SER A 4 5.97 19.15 -13.01
N ARG A 5 4.86 19.17 -12.26
CA ARG A 5 4.48 18.13 -11.30
C ARG A 5 4.33 16.84 -12.10
N LYS A 6 5.45 16.13 -12.35
CA LYS A 6 5.41 14.75 -12.82
C LYS A 6 4.53 14.02 -11.83
N SER A 7 3.37 13.56 -12.29
CA SER A 7 2.45 12.73 -11.51
C SER A 7 3.25 11.53 -11.01
N GLY A 8 3.75 11.62 -9.78
CA GLY A 8 4.62 10.62 -9.20
C GLY A 8 3.85 9.32 -9.15
N LYS A 9 4.29 8.32 -9.92
CA LYS A 9 3.67 7.00 -9.90
C LYS A 9 3.85 6.41 -8.50
N VAL A 10 2.80 5.81 -7.96
CA VAL A 10 2.86 5.10 -6.66
C VAL A 10 2.86 3.60 -6.93
N PHE A 11 3.96 2.94 -6.58
CA PHE A 11 4.08 1.49 -6.65
C PHE A 11 3.94 0.88 -5.27
N TYR A 12 3.02 -0.06 -5.12
CA TYR A 12 2.84 -0.81 -3.90
C TYR A 12 3.72 -2.06 -3.91
N ARG A 13 4.42 -2.33 -2.81
CA ARG A 13 5.15 -3.58 -2.60
C ARG A 13 4.85 -4.14 -1.22
N LEU A 14 4.60 -5.44 -1.16
CA LEU A 14 4.51 -6.13 0.12
C LEU A 14 5.93 -6.37 0.66
N ARG A 15 6.09 -6.16 1.96
CA ARG A 15 7.31 -6.51 2.69
C ARG A 15 6.99 -7.55 3.76
N PRO A 16 7.91 -8.47 4.07
CA PRO A 16 7.76 -9.37 5.20
C PRO A 16 7.46 -8.59 6.48
N SER A 17 6.58 -9.16 7.31
CA SER A 17 6.26 -8.58 8.60
C SER A 17 7.50 -8.59 9.50
N LYS A 18 7.76 -7.46 10.13
CA LYS A 18 8.90 -7.27 11.03
C LYS A 18 8.48 -6.38 12.19
N GLU A 19 8.77 -6.83 13.40
CA GLU A 19 8.54 -6.04 14.62
C GLU A 19 9.39 -4.76 14.61
N GLY A 20 8.82 -3.69 15.18
CA GLY A 20 9.48 -2.38 15.27
C GLY A 20 9.47 -1.54 13.98
N LEU A 21 8.92 -2.03 12.87
CA LEU A 21 8.77 -1.23 11.63
C LEU A 21 7.32 -0.74 11.42
N PRO A 22 7.14 0.49 10.91
CA PRO A 22 5.80 1.04 10.67
C PRO A 22 5.06 0.25 9.56
N PRO A 23 3.75 0.00 9.71
CA PRO A 23 2.92 -0.73 8.73
C PRO A 23 3.08 -0.26 7.28
N PHE A 24 3.29 1.03 7.10
CA PHE A 24 3.51 1.68 5.81
C PHE A 24 4.85 2.41 5.85
N SER A 25 5.62 2.31 4.77
CA SER A 25 6.80 3.15 4.58
C SER A 25 6.93 3.52 3.11
N ASP A 26 7.27 4.77 2.84
CA ASP A 26 7.40 5.29 1.49
C ASP A 26 8.88 5.55 1.16
N ILE A 27 9.33 5.06 0.01
CA ILE A 27 10.62 5.42 -0.58
C ILE A 27 10.32 6.37 -1.74
N ARG A 28 10.87 7.59 -1.69
CA ARG A 28 10.74 8.58 -2.75
C ARG A 28 11.95 8.50 -3.67
N LEU A 29 11.71 8.31 -4.96
CA LEU A 29 12.74 8.34 -5.99
C LEU A 29 12.93 9.78 -6.54
N PRO A 30 14.09 10.11 -7.11
CA PRO A 30 14.39 11.46 -7.62
C PRO A 30 13.44 11.95 -8.73
N ASP A 31 12.82 11.03 -9.45
CA ASP A 31 11.83 11.33 -10.50
C ASP A 31 10.42 11.64 -9.96
N GLY A 32 10.25 11.60 -8.63
CA GLY A 32 8.98 11.80 -7.94
C GLY A 32 8.17 10.51 -7.73
N THR A 33 8.66 9.36 -8.19
CA THR A 33 8.01 8.06 -7.98
C THR A 33 8.06 7.66 -6.50
N ILE A 34 6.97 7.08 -5.99
CA ILE A 34 6.86 6.60 -4.60
C ILE A 34 6.74 5.07 -4.61
N ILE A 35 7.68 4.39 -3.96
CA ILE A 35 7.54 2.96 -3.64
C ILE A 35 6.97 2.86 -2.22
N ARG A 36 5.68 2.58 -2.13
CA ARG A 36 4.98 2.34 -0.88
C ARG A 36 5.10 0.88 -0.48
N ARG A 37 5.86 0.63 0.59
CA ARG A 37 6.00 -0.70 1.17
C ARG A 37 4.95 -0.89 2.26
N VAL A 38 4.22 -1.99 2.16
CA VAL A 38 3.14 -2.36 3.07
C VAL A 38 3.51 -3.65 3.78
N ASP A 39 3.34 -3.66 5.10
CA ASP A 39 3.46 -4.86 5.91
C ASP A 39 2.50 -5.95 5.43
N GLU A 40 3.05 -7.12 5.12
CA GLU A 40 2.28 -8.21 4.53
C GLU A 40 1.19 -8.75 5.47
N ALA A 41 1.43 -8.81 6.79
CA ALA A 41 0.45 -9.33 7.73
C ALA A 41 -0.78 -8.42 7.80
N ILE A 42 -0.54 -7.09 7.80
CA ILE A 42 -1.61 -6.10 7.78
C ILE A 42 -2.35 -6.13 6.44
N HIS A 43 -1.64 -6.25 5.33
CA HIS A 43 -2.24 -6.37 4.01
C HIS A 43 -3.17 -7.59 3.92
N ARG A 44 -2.69 -8.78 4.34
CA ARG A 44 -3.48 -10.01 4.35
C ARG A 44 -4.72 -9.88 5.23
N LYS A 45 -4.58 -9.30 6.44
CA LYS A 45 -5.72 -9.07 7.34
C LYS A 45 -6.78 -8.14 6.72
N ALA A 46 -6.34 -7.07 6.06
CA ALA A 46 -7.24 -6.17 5.36
C ALA A 46 -7.95 -6.87 4.19
N LEU A 47 -7.22 -7.69 3.43
CA LEU A 47 -7.77 -8.47 2.32
C LEU A 47 -8.81 -9.48 2.79
N SER A 48 -8.54 -10.25 3.85
CA SER A 48 -9.50 -11.18 4.44
C SER A 48 -10.77 -10.47 4.93
N LYS A 49 -10.62 -9.29 5.54
CA LYS A 49 -11.78 -8.49 5.98
C LYS A 49 -12.60 -8.00 4.79
N ALA A 50 -11.94 -7.50 3.74
CA ALA A 50 -12.61 -7.04 2.53
C ALA A 50 -13.36 -8.18 1.84
N ALA A 51 -12.76 -9.37 1.77
CA ALA A 51 -13.40 -10.57 1.23
C ALA A 51 -14.67 -10.95 2.01
N ARG A 52 -14.61 -10.99 3.35
CA ARG A 52 -15.79 -11.24 4.19
C ARG A 52 -16.91 -10.23 3.94
N VAL A 53 -16.57 -8.95 3.94
CA VAL A 53 -17.54 -7.87 3.69
C VAL A 53 -18.16 -7.98 2.30
N LEU A 54 -17.39 -8.41 1.29
CA LEU A 54 -17.90 -8.64 -0.04
C LEU A 54 -18.90 -9.80 -0.06
N THR A 55 -18.56 -10.93 0.55
CA THR A 55 -19.46 -12.10 0.66
C THR A 55 -20.75 -11.74 1.37
N GLU A 56 -20.67 -11.07 2.53
CA GLU A 56 -21.85 -10.63 3.31
C GLU A 56 -22.77 -9.69 2.52
N ARG A 57 -22.23 -8.91 1.57
CA ARG A 57 -23.02 -8.05 0.68
C ARG A 57 -23.66 -8.79 -0.49
N MET A 58 -23.08 -9.90 -0.93
CA MET A 58 -23.64 -10.71 -2.02
C MET A 58 -24.74 -11.65 -1.55
N ASP A 59 -24.69 -12.07 -0.28
CA ASP A 59 -25.70 -12.94 0.34
C ASP A 59 -26.98 -12.17 0.77
N ARG A 60 -27.01 -10.84 0.62
CA ARG A 60 -28.11 -9.95 1.01
C ARG A 60 -28.86 -9.41 -0.20
#